data_AF-A0A7C1URD9-F1
#
_entry.id   AF-A0A7C1URD9-F1
#
_cell.length_a   1.000
_cell.length_b   1.000
_cell.length_c   1.000
_cell.angle_alpha   90.00
_cell.angle_beta   90.00
_cell.angle_gamma   90.00
#
_symmetry.space_group_name_H-M   'P 1'
#
loop_
_entity.id
_entity.type
_entity.pdbx_description
1 polymer ?
#
loop_
_entity_poly.entity_id
_entity_poly.type
_entity_poly.pdbx_seq_one_letter_code
_entity_poly.pdbx_strand_id
1 'polypeptide(L)'
;LGFQAPKTVDATLRGWHHGRYRATRSARARELLTELGPVLLKAFCAAPDPDATLLKFDAFLSNLPAGVQLFSMLHSNPHLLELLVKILGLAPRLADHLSRHPSVLESVLTQDFFDPPPPRQALDGELDRRLEDARDIEDVLDISRRWANDRRFQIGVQSLLGHLTPAQAAWGLSTIAEAALGRLFPRIEAEFMKKHGVLSGSAMAVIAMGKLGGREMTPTSDLDLIFVYSVPGNQALSDGPKPLSPGVYFARLSQRMINALSAQTGEGILYEVDMRLRPSGNAGPIASSMDSFRRYHQEQAWTWEHMALTRARVITGPGDLKRAVTGVIRDALTRGRDGQTLVRDVAHMRARMDAEHHTDSLWDVKHLRGGLVDIEFIAQYLMLKNAHDHPEVLSSNTWMALNRLVEAGFLSPSDAGLLKDALTLWQALQGFLRLTVKSNPGGGKETDIPLPLHEILARQGRVRSFGGLKKKITVTAEGVFKVYRGLIEKPAKSPSLQV
;
A
#
# COMPACT_ATOMS: atom_id res chain seq x y z
N LEU A 1 -35.44 -12.06 -12.51
CA LEU A 1 -34.38 -11.06 -12.25
C LEU A 1 -33.44 -11.47 -11.09
N GLY A 2 -33.55 -12.67 -10.49
CA GLY A 2 -32.57 -13.13 -9.50
C GLY A 2 -32.62 -12.47 -8.11
N PHE A 3 -33.48 -11.46 -7.92
CA PHE A 3 -33.71 -10.82 -6.61
C PHE A 3 -34.45 -11.75 -5.66
N GLN A 4 -33.98 -11.84 -4.42
CA GLN A 4 -34.60 -12.58 -3.33
C GLN A 4 -35.69 -11.75 -2.63
N ALA A 5 -35.61 -10.41 -2.67
CA ALA A 5 -36.55 -9.50 -2.02
C ALA A 5 -37.26 -8.54 -3.01
N PRO A 6 -38.12 -9.05 -3.92
CA PRO A 6 -38.72 -8.24 -4.99
C PRO A 6 -39.58 -7.06 -4.48
N LYS A 7 -40.19 -7.17 -3.30
CA LYS A 7 -40.93 -6.06 -2.66
C LYS A 7 -40.02 -4.91 -2.27
N THR A 8 -38.83 -5.22 -1.74
CA THR A 8 -37.82 -4.22 -1.39
C THR A 8 -37.29 -3.52 -2.63
N VAL A 9 -37.08 -4.27 -3.71
CA VAL A 9 -36.69 -3.73 -5.02
C VAL A 9 -37.73 -2.72 -5.52
N ASP A 10 -39.00 -3.12 -5.63
CA ASP A 10 -40.08 -2.23 -6.08
C ASP A 10 -40.21 -0.97 -5.21
N ALA A 11 -40.18 -1.13 -3.87
CA ALA A 11 -40.25 0.00 -2.93
C ALA A 11 -39.06 0.96 -3.06
N THR A 12 -37.87 0.44 -3.39
CA THR A 12 -36.67 1.25 -3.61
C THR A 12 -36.77 2.04 -4.90
N LEU A 13 -37.11 1.38 -6.02
CA LEU A 13 -37.29 2.02 -7.32
C LEU A 13 -38.36 3.13 -7.27
N ARG A 14 -39.53 2.84 -6.68
CA ARG A 14 -40.59 3.84 -6.47
C ARG A 14 -40.10 5.01 -5.64
N GLY A 15 -39.30 4.74 -4.60
CA GLY A 15 -38.64 5.77 -3.80
C GLY A 15 -37.81 6.73 -4.66
N TRP A 16 -37.04 6.20 -5.60
CA TRP A 16 -36.26 7.04 -6.52
C TRP A 16 -37.16 7.87 -7.43
N HIS A 17 -38.20 7.27 -8.03
CA HIS A 17 -39.19 7.97 -8.87
C HIS A 17 -40.08 8.96 -8.10
N HIS A 18 -40.17 8.86 -6.78
CA HIS A 18 -40.87 9.85 -5.94
C HIS A 18 -39.94 10.94 -5.42
N GLY A 19 -38.66 10.95 -5.81
CA GLY A 19 -37.72 11.99 -5.40
C GLY A 19 -37.25 11.89 -3.95
N ARG A 20 -37.17 10.68 -3.39
CA ARG A 20 -36.73 10.42 -2.00
C ARG A 20 -35.42 11.14 -1.64
N TYR A 21 -34.46 11.18 -2.57
CA TYR A 21 -33.14 11.77 -2.34
C TYR A 21 -32.95 13.07 -3.13
N ARG A 22 -32.05 13.93 -2.66
CA ARG A 22 -31.69 15.19 -3.36
C ARG A 22 -31.33 14.92 -4.82
N ALA A 23 -30.61 13.85 -5.09
CA ALA A 23 -30.24 13.42 -6.42
C ALA A 23 -31.41 13.09 -7.36
N THR A 24 -32.58 12.72 -6.84
CA THR A 24 -33.76 12.33 -7.63
C THR A 24 -34.93 13.32 -7.54
N ARG A 25 -34.74 14.50 -6.92
CA ARG A 25 -35.81 15.49 -6.70
C ARG A 25 -36.25 16.25 -7.94
N SER A 26 -35.38 16.47 -8.93
CA SER A 26 -35.77 17.18 -10.15
C SER A 26 -36.53 16.26 -11.11
N ALA A 27 -37.46 16.82 -11.89
CA ALA A 27 -38.19 16.08 -12.92
C ALA A 27 -37.22 15.43 -13.92
N ARG A 28 -36.21 16.21 -14.37
CA ARG A 28 -35.19 15.73 -15.30
C ARG A 28 -34.38 14.55 -14.76
N ALA A 29 -34.01 14.57 -13.46
CA ALA A 29 -33.31 13.44 -12.86
C ALA A 29 -34.15 12.16 -12.87
N ARG A 30 -35.46 12.28 -12.63
CA ARG A 30 -36.39 11.14 -12.65
C ARG A 30 -36.64 10.61 -14.05
N GLU A 31 -36.73 11.47 -15.06
CA GLU A 31 -36.82 11.06 -16.47
C GLU A 31 -35.61 10.20 -16.85
N LEU A 32 -34.39 10.72 -16.64
CA LEU A 32 -33.15 10.00 -16.94
C LEU A 32 -33.07 8.68 -16.17
N LEU A 33 -33.46 8.67 -14.89
CA LEU A 33 -33.46 7.44 -14.10
C LEU A 33 -34.48 6.41 -14.61
N THR A 34 -35.63 6.87 -15.12
CA THR A 34 -36.64 6.00 -15.75
C THR A 34 -36.10 5.36 -17.02
N GLU A 35 -35.41 6.13 -17.86
CA GLU A 35 -34.73 5.62 -19.06
C GLU A 35 -33.61 4.63 -18.70
N LEU A 36 -32.86 4.89 -17.62
CA LEU A 36 -31.80 4.01 -17.13
C LEU A 36 -32.31 2.74 -16.44
N GLY A 37 -33.56 2.73 -15.96
CA GLY A 37 -34.13 1.67 -15.14
C GLY A 37 -33.91 0.24 -15.67
N PRO A 38 -34.24 -0.05 -16.95
CA PRO A 38 -34.01 -1.38 -17.52
C PRO A 38 -32.54 -1.80 -17.52
N VAL A 39 -31.62 -0.90 -17.84
CA VAL A 39 -30.18 -1.19 -17.89
C VAL A 39 -29.61 -1.36 -16.49
N LEU A 40 -30.03 -0.51 -15.53
CA LEU A 40 -29.70 -0.64 -14.10
C LEU A 40 -30.13 -1.99 -13.55
N LEU A 41 -31.38 -2.38 -13.78
CA LEU A 41 -31.88 -3.68 -13.31
C LEU A 41 -31.10 -4.84 -13.92
N LYS A 42 -30.83 -4.79 -15.23
CA LYS A 42 -29.99 -5.81 -15.89
C LYS A 42 -28.59 -5.89 -15.27
N ALA A 43 -27.97 -4.75 -15.00
CA ALA A 43 -26.65 -4.69 -14.36
C ALA A 43 -26.67 -5.24 -12.93
N PHE A 44 -27.68 -4.89 -12.12
CA PHE A 44 -27.86 -5.47 -10.78
C PHE A 44 -28.05 -6.99 -10.85
N CYS A 45 -28.82 -7.50 -11.80
CA CYS A 45 -28.99 -8.94 -12.00
C CYS A 45 -27.70 -9.66 -12.40
N ALA A 46 -26.80 -8.97 -13.10
CA ALA A 46 -25.48 -9.49 -13.45
C ALA A 46 -24.48 -9.38 -12.28
N ALA A 47 -24.80 -8.59 -11.26
CA ALA A 47 -24.00 -8.53 -10.06
C ALA A 47 -24.15 -9.83 -9.27
N PRO A 48 -23.09 -10.28 -8.59
CA PRO A 48 -23.16 -11.54 -7.87
C PRO A 48 -24.15 -11.60 -6.69
N ASP A 49 -24.49 -10.45 -6.10
CA ASP A 49 -25.56 -10.29 -5.11
C ASP A 49 -26.45 -9.12 -5.56
N PRO A 50 -27.53 -9.40 -6.31
CA PRO A 50 -28.38 -8.36 -6.88
C PRO A 50 -29.05 -7.47 -5.82
N ASP A 51 -29.60 -8.07 -4.76
CA ASP A 51 -30.29 -7.34 -3.68
C ASP A 51 -29.32 -6.42 -2.93
N ALA A 52 -28.16 -6.92 -2.51
CA ALA A 52 -27.18 -6.09 -1.82
C ALA A 52 -26.60 -5.00 -2.73
N THR A 53 -26.40 -5.28 -4.01
CA THR A 53 -25.88 -4.30 -4.97
C THR A 53 -26.88 -3.17 -5.20
N LEU A 54 -28.19 -3.48 -5.30
CA LEU A 54 -29.23 -2.48 -5.40
C LEU A 54 -29.30 -1.59 -4.15
N LEU A 55 -29.19 -2.17 -2.94
CA LEU A 55 -29.18 -1.39 -1.70
C LEU A 55 -27.95 -0.50 -1.57
N LYS A 56 -26.78 -0.96 -2.03
CA LYS A 56 -25.57 -0.12 -2.09
C LYS A 56 -25.71 1.02 -3.10
N PHE A 57 -26.37 0.77 -4.24
CA PHE A 57 -26.68 1.82 -5.20
C PHE A 57 -27.67 2.84 -4.62
N ASP A 58 -28.71 2.38 -3.91
CA ASP A 58 -29.64 3.25 -3.18
C ASP A 58 -28.90 4.14 -2.15
N ALA A 59 -28.02 3.55 -1.35
CA ALA A 59 -27.20 4.28 -0.39
C ALA A 59 -26.25 5.28 -1.07
N PHE A 60 -25.66 4.90 -2.21
CA PHE A 60 -24.86 5.81 -3.04
C PHE A 60 -25.69 7.02 -3.49
N LEU A 61 -26.89 6.80 -4.04
CA LEU A 61 -27.79 7.90 -4.44
C LEU A 61 -28.19 8.80 -3.27
N SER A 62 -28.33 8.25 -2.06
CA SER A 62 -28.70 9.03 -0.88
C SER A 62 -27.64 10.05 -0.47
N ASN A 63 -26.36 9.77 -0.80
CA ASN A 63 -25.22 10.64 -0.50
C ASN A 63 -24.92 11.65 -1.61
N LEU A 64 -25.55 11.53 -2.78
CA LEU A 64 -25.29 12.44 -3.91
C LEU A 64 -25.97 13.80 -3.72
N PRO A 65 -25.23 14.91 -3.89
CA PRO A 65 -25.81 16.25 -3.77
C PRO A 65 -26.82 16.55 -4.92
N ALA A 66 -26.55 16.04 -6.12
CA ALA A 66 -27.39 16.17 -7.31
C ALA A 66 -27.22 14.94 -8.23
N GLY A 67 -28.28 14.55 -8.96
CA GLY A 67 -28.27 13.35 -9.80
C GLY A 67 -28.28 13.61 -11.30
N VAL A 68 -28.71 14.78 -11.77
CA VAL A 68 -28.88 15.05 -13.21
C VAL A 68 -27.58 14.83 -13.99
N GLN A 69 -26.46 15.37 -13.52
CA GLN A 69 -25.16 15.23 -14.18
C GLN A 69 -24.72 13.76 -14.25
N LEU A 70 -24.77 13.06 -13.12
CA LEU A 70 -24.42 11.63 -13.06
C LEU A 70 -25.33 10.80 -13.98
N PHE A 71 -26.65 10.95 -13.91
CA PHE A 71 -27.58 10.16 -14.71
C PHE A 71 -27.41 10.46 -16.20
N SER A 72 -27.17 11.72 -16.58
CA SER A 72 -26.87 12.08 -17.98
C SER A 72 -25.59 11.39 -18.46
N MET A 73 -24.57 11.33 -17.60
CA MET A 73 -23.30 10.68 -17.89
C MET A 73 -23.46 9.16 -18.05
N LEU A 74 -24.20 8.51 -17.15
CA LEU A 74 -24.51 7.07 -17.22
C LEU A 74 -25.38 6.72 -18.43
N HIS A 75 -26.34 7.58 -18.77
CA HIS A 75 -27.18 7.43 -19.96
C HIS A 75 -26.34 7.50 -21.24
N SER A 76 -25.42 8.45 -21.31
CA SER A 76 -24.53 8.63 -22.46
C SER A 76 -23.44 7.55 -22.55
N ASN A 77 -23.10 6.90 -21.43
CA ASN A 77 -22.02 5.93 -21.32
C ASN A 77 -22.47 4.65 -20.59
N PRO A 78 -23.18 3.72 -21.26
CA PRO A 78 -23.70 2.50 -20.62
C PRO A 78 -22.63 1.64 -19.93
N HIS A 79 -21.40 1.61 -20.45
CA HIS A 79 -20.30 0.88 -19.81
C HIS A 79 -19.92 1.43 -18.43
N LEU A 80 -20.04 2.76 -18.22
CA LEU A 80 -19.78 3.38 -16.92
C LEU A 80 -20.78 2.89 -15.87
N LEU A 81 -22.01 2.61 -16.27
CA LEU A 81 -23.02 2.02 -15.40
C LEU A 81 -22.63 0.62 -14.93
N GLU A 82 -22.20 -0.23 -15.85
CA GLU A 82 -21.75 -1.59 -15.53
C GLU A 82 -20.57 -1.55 -14.56
N LEU A 83 -19.61 -0.65 -14.78
CA LEU A 83 -18.48 -0.44 -13.89
C LEU A 83 -18.93 0.06 -12.51
N LEU A 84 -19.82 1.05 -12.46
CA LEU A 84 -20.37 1.58 -11.21
C LEU A 84 -21.02 0.47 -10.38
N VAL A 85 -21.87 -0.33 -11.01
CA VAL A 85 -22.52 -1.49 -10.37
C VAL A 85 -21.48 -2.50 -9.89
N LYS A 86 -20.45 -2.79 -10.68
CA LYS A 86 -19.35 -3.70 -10.31
C LYS A 86 -18.57 -3.18 -9.10
N ILE A 87 -18.25 -1.89 -9.06
CA ILE A 87 -17.57 -1.23 -7.93
C ILE A 87 -18.41 -1.36 -6.65
N LEU A 88 -19.68 -0.98 -6.72
CA LEU A 88 -20.59 -1.04 -5.57
C LEU A 88 -20.79 -2.49 -5.09
N GLY A 89 -20.97 -3.43 -6.02
CA GLY A 89 -21.17 -4.85 -5.70
C GLY A 89 -19.94 -5.48 -5.03
N LEU A 90 -18.74 -5.23 -5.56
CA LEU A 90 -17.54 -6.04 -5.26
C LEU A 90 -16.45 -5.33 -4.49
N ALA A 91 -16.37 -3.99 -4.54
CA ALA A 91 -15.24 -3.23 -4.00
C ALA A 91 -15.73 -2.16 -3.01
N PRO A 92 -16.05 -2.55 -1.77
CA PRO A 92 -16.65 -1.62 -0.80
C PRO A 92 -15.77 -0.39 -0.52
N ARG A 93 -14.45 -0.49 -0.59
CA ARG A 93 -13.54 0.66 -0.40
C ARG A 93 -13.62 1.66 -1.56
N LEU A 94 -13.69 1.16 -2.79
CA LEU A 94 -13.88 2.01 -3.96
C LEU A 94 -15.27 2.65 -3.96
N ALA A 95 -16.29 1.90 -3.53
CA ALA A 95 -17.64 2.40 -3.34
C ALA A 95 -17.71 3.53 -2.28
N ASP A 96 -17.03 3.36 -1.15
CA ASP A 96 -16.98 4.38 -0.09
C ASP A 96 -16.25 5.64 -0.57
N HIS A 97 -15.16 5.51 -1.33
CA HIS A 97 -14.47 6.66 -1.97
C HIS A 97 -15.39 7.38 -2.95
N LEU A 98 -16.00 6.63 -3.86
CA LEU A 98 -16.87 7.14 -4.89
C LEU A 98 -18.11 7.86 -4.34
N SER A 99 -18.66 7.38 -3.23
CA SER A 99 -19.81 8.02 -2.57
C SER A 99 -19.46 9.39 -1.98
N ARG A 100 -18.20 9.58 -1.56
CA ARG A 100 -17.70 10.87 -1.03
C ARG A 100 -17.24 11.81 -2.16
N HIS A 101 -16.72 11.25 -3.25
CA HIS A 101 -16.16 12.01 -4.37
C HIS A 101 -16.76 11.57 -5.72
N PRO A 102 -18.05 11.89 -6.01
CA PRO A 102 -18.71 11.42 -7.23
C PRO A 102 -18.06 11.91 -8.53
N SER A 103 -17.39 13.06 -8.49
CA SER A 103 -16.65 13.62 -9.62
C SER A 103 -15.51 12.72 -10.10
N VAL A 104 -15.04 11.75 -9.28
CA VAL A 104 -14.03 10.78 -9.71
C VAL A 104 -14.54 9.91 -10.87
N LEU A 105 -15.86 9.77 -11.08
CA LEU A 105 -16.39 9.08 -12.26
C LEU A 105 -16.11 9.81 -13.57
N GLU A 106 -15.96 11.14 -13.54
CA GLU A 106 -15.55 11.90 -14.71
C GLU A 106 -14.14 11.49 -15.15
N SER A 107 -13.27 11.16 -14.19
CA SER A 107 -11.92 10.66 -14.49
C SER A 107 -11.95 9.32 -15.23
N VAL A 108 -12.96 8.47 -14.99
CA VAL A 108 -13.07 7.17 -15.68
C VAL A 108 -13.31 7.34 -17.19
N LEU A 109 -13.89 8.46 -17.60
CA LEU A 109 -14.18 8.77 -18.99
C LEU A 109 -12.98 9.35 -19.73
N THR A 110 -11.86 9.65 -19.05
CA THR A 110 -10.66 10.17 -19.72
C THR A 110 -9.95 9.04 -20.47
N GLN A 111 -9.33 9.38 -21.59
CA GLN A 111 -8.65 8.39 -22.45
C GLN A 111 -7.48 7.70 -21.73
N ASP A 112 -6.81 8.41 -20.81
CA ASP A 112 -5.66 7.93 -20.05
C ASP A 112 -6.06 7.14 -18.79
N PHE A 113 -7.35 6.98 -18.49
CA PHE A 113 -7.78 6.34 -17.24
C PHE A 113 -7.34 4.87 -17.16
N PHE A 114 -7.28 4.16 -18.29
CA PHE A 114 -6.87 2.74 -18.33
C PHE A 114 -5.41 2.54 -18.76
N ASP A 115 -4.64 3.62 -18.93
CA ASP A 115 -3.23 3.53 -19.22
C ASP A 115 -2.46 2.93 -18.02
N PRO A 116 -1.31 2.27 -18.28
CA PRO A 116 -0.43 1.81 -17.23
C PRO A 116 -0.05 2.96 -16.27
N PRO A 117 0.19 2.67 -14.98
CA PRO A 117 0.51 3.69 -14.01
C PRO A 117 1.71 4.51 -14.48
N PRO A 118 1.63 5.85 -14.47
CA PRO A 118 2.67 6.69 -15.04
C PRO A 118 3.95 6.68 -14.18
N PRO A 119 5.11 7.01 -14.77
CA PRO A 119 6.36 7.13 -14.02
C PRO A 119 6.28 8.26 -12.99
N ARG A 120 7.14 8.13 -11.96
CA ARG A 120 7.25 9.08 -10.85
C ARG A 120 7.31 10.55 -11.30
N GLN A 121 8.09 10.85 -12.33
CA GLN A 121 8.26 12.21 -12.85
C GLN A 121 6.96 12.81 -13.39
N ALA A 122 6.12 12.00 -14.04
CA ALA A 122 4.83 12.45 -14.55
C ALA A 122 3.84 12.71 -13.41
N LEU A 123 3.81 11.85 -12.38
CA LEU A 123 3.01 12.08 -11.18
C LEU A 123 3.45 13.32 -10.41
N ASP A 124 4.76 13.56 -10.32
CA ASP A 124 5.31 14.76 -9.70
C ASP A 124 4.83 16.03 -10.43
N GLY A 125 4.93 16.07 -11.76
CA GLY A 125 4.47 17.21 -12.57
C GLY A 125 2.95 17.37 -12.59
N GLU A 126 2.18 16.29 -12.42
CA GLU A 126 0.74 16.40 -12.22
C GLU A 126 0.40 17.03 -10.88
N LEU A 127 0.99 16.54 -9.78
CA LEU A 127 0.72 17.05 -8.46
C LEU A 127 1.21 18.50 -8.30
N ASP A 128 2.37 18.84 -8.85
CA ASP A 128 2.87 20.23 -8.82
C ASP A 128 1.90 21.19 -9.52
N ARG A 129 1.35 20.84 -10.69
CA ARG A 129 0.33 21.67 -11.37
C ARG A 129 -0.93 21.86 -10.53
N ARG A 130 -1.43 20.81 -9.87
CA ARG A 130 -2.60 20.94 -8.99
C ARG A 130 -2.32 21.81 -7.76
N LEU A 131 -1.08 21.80 -7.28
CA LEU A 131 -0.66 22.58 -6.11
C LEU A 131 -0.40 24.06 -6.45
N GLU A 132 -0.40 24.47 -7.71
CA GLU A 132 -0.37 25.89 -8.11
C GLU A 132 -1.62 26.64 -7.66
N ASP A 133 -2.75 25.95 -7.53
CA ASP A 133 -4.02 26.51 -7.05
C ASP A 133 -4.07 26.69 -5.52
N ALA A 134 -3.06 26.21 -4.79
CA ALA A 134 -3.06 26.25 -3.33
C ALA A 134 -2.70 27.65 -2.79
N ARG A 135 -3.57 28.21 -1.94
CA ARG A 135 -3.36 29.55 -1.35
C ARG A 135 -2.65 29.47 0.00
N ASP A 136 -2.84 28.37 0.71
CA ASP A 136 -2.26 28.12 2.03
C ASP A 136 -1.90 26.64 2.22
N ILE A 137 -1.43 26.30 3.42
CA ILE A 137 -1.02 24.95 3.75
C ILE A 137 -2.20 23.98 3.84
N GLU A 138 -3.41 24.44 4.17
CA GLU A 138 -4.59 23.59 4.22
C GLU A 138 -5.01 23.19 2.79
N ASP A 139 -5.00 24.14 1.85
CA ASP A 139 -5.22 23.84 0.43
C ASP A 139 -4.18 22.80 -0.08
N VAL A 140 -2.90 22.94 0.28
CA VAL A 140 -1.85 21.96 -0.08
C VAL A 140 -2.18 20.56 0.44
N LEU A 141 -2.66 20.47 1.68
CA LEU A 141 -3.02 19.21 2.34
C LEU A 141 -4.24 18.55 1.69
N ASP A 142 -5.26 19.33 1.36
CA ASP A 142 -6.50 18.83 0.75
C ASP A 142 -6.30 18.44 -0.72
N ILE A 143 -5.60 19.26 -1.51
CA ILE A 143 -5.27 18.95 -2.91
C ILE A 143 -4.46 17.66 -3.00
N SER A 144 -3.44 17.49 -2.14
CA SER A 144 -2.60 16.28 -2.13
C SER A 144 -3.39 15.03 -1.76
N ARG A 145 -4.33 15.13 -0.81
CA ARG A 145 -5.25 14.03 -0.44
C ARG A 145 -6.14 13.63 -1.59
N ARG A 146 -6.84 14.61 -2.18
CA ARG A 146 -7.75 14.38 -3.29
C ARG A 146 -7.02 13.74 -4.47
N TRP A 147 -5.88 14.31 -4.87
CA TRP A 147 -5.04 13.77 -5.94
C TRP A 147 -4.59 12.32 -5.67
N ALA A 148 -4.05 12.04 -4.48
CA ALA A 148 -3.56 10.71 -4.16
C ALA A 148 -4.71 9.70 -4.07
N ASN A 149 -5.85 10.08 -3.47
CA ASN A 149 -7.05 9.26 -3.39
C ASN A 149 -7.60 8.91 -4.78
N ASP A 150 -7.69 9.89 -5.68
CA ASP A 150 -8.17 9.68 -7.05
C ASP A 150 -7.24 8.74 -7.84
N ARG A 151 -5.91 8.92 -7.72
CA ARG A 151 -4.94 8.02 -8.35
C ARG A 151 -4.98 6.61 -7.75
N ARG A 152 -5.17 6.46 -6.43
CA ARG A 152 -5.39 5.15 -5.80
C ARG A 152 -6.70 4.51 -6.26
N PHE A 153 -7.75 5.29 -6.43
CA PHE A 153 -9.03 4.83 -6.99
C PHE A 153 -8.84 4.29 -8.41
N GLN A 154 -8.11 5.01 -9.27
CA GLN A 154 -7.75 4.54 -10.61
C GLN A 154 -7.04 3.18 -10.57
N ILE A 155 -5.98 3.04 -9.76
CA ILE A 155 -5.27 1.75 -9.60
C ILE A 155 -6.22 0.66 -9.12
N GLY A 156 -7.10 0.97 -8.17
CA GLY A 156 -8.09 0.02 -7.64
C GLY A 156 -9.09 -0.44 -8.69
N VAL A 157 -9.61 0.48 -9.52
CA VAL A 157 -10.51 0.16 -10.63
C VAL A 157 -9.81 -0.70 -11.68
N GLN A 158 -8.62 -0.29 -12.13
CA GLN A 158 -7.86 -1.06 -13.11
C GLN A 158 -7.53 -2.47 -12.58
N SER A 159 -7.22 -2.61 -11.29
CA SER A 159 -6.99 -3.90 -10.62
C SER A 159 -8.26 -4.75 -10.55
N LEU A 160 -9.41 -4.15 -10.23
CA LEU A 160 -10.72 -4.83 -10.18
C LEU A 160 -11.15 -5.35 -11.56
N LEU A 161 -10.79 -4.64 -12.62
CA LEU A 161 -11.08 -5.03 -14.00
C LEU A 161 -10.02 -5.98 -14.59
N GLY A 162 -8.88 -6.16 -13.93
CA GLY A 162 -7.80 -7.03 -14.38
C GLY A 162 -6.87 -6.40 -15.43
N HIS A 163 -6.85 -5.07 -15.55
CA HIS A 163 -5.94 -4.35 -16.44
C HIS A 163 -4.50 -4.27 -15.87
N LEU A 164 -4.35 -4.39 -14.56
CA LEU A 164 -3.03 -4.42 -13.90
C LEU A 164 -2.71 -5.80 -13.35
N THR A 165 -1.45 -6.20 -13.54
CA THR A 165 -0.86 -7.25 -12.71
C THR A 165 -0.69 -6.76 -11.26
N PRO A 166 -0.60 -7.68 -10.27
CA PRO A 166 -0.36 -7.30 -8.88
C PRO A 166 0.90 -6.46 -8.69
N ALA A 167 1.96 -6.78 -9.43
CA ALA A 167 3.22 -6.03 -9.40
C ALA A 167 3.06 -4.60 -9.94
N GLN A 168 2.32 -4.40 -11.04
CA GLN A 168 2.05 -3.07 -11.59
C GLN A 168 1.18 -2.23 -10.63
N ALA A 169 0.15 -2.84 -10.03
CA ALA A 169 -0.68 -2.16 -9.03
C ALA A 169 0.15 -1.74 -7.81
N ALA A 170 0.98 -2.63 -7.28
CA ALA A 170 1.83 -2.33 -6.13
C ALA A 170 2.88 -1.26 -6.41
N TRP A 171 3.48 -1.29 -7.60
CA TRP A 171 4.38 -0.24 -8.07
C TRP A 171 3.67 1.11 -8.23
N GLY A 172 2.47 1.12 -8.81
CA GLY A 172 1.65 2.33 -8.97
C GLY A 172 1.29 2.97 -7.63
N LEU A 173 0.78 2.17 -6.67
CA LEU A 173 0.47 2.63 -5.32
C LEU A 173 1.69 3.22 -4.60
N SER A 174 2.84 2.55 -4.74
CA SER A 174 4.10 3.00 -4.15
C SER A 174 4.58 4.31 -4.79
N THR A 175 4.47 4.43 -6.11
CA THR A 175 4.90 5.62 -6.86
C THR A 175 4.03 6.84 -6.56
N ILE A 176 2.72 6.64 -6.36
CA ILE A 176 1.80 7.68 -5.85
C ILE A 176 2.22 8.15 -4.46
N ALA A 177 2.50 7.23 -3.53
CA ALA A 177 2.92 7.58 -2.17
C ALA A 177 4.25 8.36 -2.17
N GLU A 178 5.23 7.91 -2.97
CA GLU A 178 6.51 8.59 -3.12
C GLU A 178 6.35 10.01 -3.71
N ALA A 179 5.47 10.17 -4.71
CA ALA A 179 5.13 11.47 -5.31
C ALA A 179 4.49 12.41 -4.28
N ALA A 180 3.43 11.97 -3.60
CA ALA A 180 2.79 12.74 -2.54
C ALA A 180 3.81 13.20 -1.48
N LEU A 181 4.63 12.29 -0.96
CA LEU A 181 5.66 12.61 0.04
C LEU A 181 6.70 13.60 -0.48
N GLY A 182 7.19 13.39 -1.70
CA GLY A 182 8.24 14.23 -2.28
C GLY A 182 7.77 15.66 -2.56
N ARG A 183 6.49 15.85 -2.84
CA ARG A 183 5.90 17.18 -3.12
C ARG A 183 5.38 17.87 -1.86
N LEU A 184 4.90 17.12 -0.87
CA LEU A 184 4.45 17.66 0.42
C LEU A 184 5.61 18.10 1.29
N PHE A 185 6.68 17.30 1.38
CA PHE A 185 7.80 17.56 2.28
C PHE A 185 8.37 18.98 2.19
N PRO A 186 8.79 19.49 1.00
CA PRO A 186 9.34 20.84 0.90
C PRO A 186 8.33 21.94 1.26
N ARG A 187 7.02 21.70 1.07
CA ARG A 187 5.97 22.67 1.39
C ARG A 187 5.69 22.75 2.90
N ILE A 188 5.67 21.60 3.58
CA ILE A 188 5.57 21.54 5.04
C ILE A 188 6.83 22.12 5.70
N GLU A 189 8.01 21.83 5.15
CA GLU A 189 9.28 22.39 5.62
C GLU A 189 9.27 23.92 5.46
N ALA A 190 8.85 24.44 4.31
CA ALA A 190 8.73 25.88 4.07
C ALA A 190 7.80 26.57 5.08
N GLU A 191 6.64 25.98 5.36
CA GLU A 191 5.71 26.51 6.36
C GLU A 191 6.31 26.47 7.78
N PHE A 192 7.04 25.40 8.11
CA PHE A 192 7.73 25.27 9.40
C PHE A 192 8.82 26.32 9.58
N MET A 193 9.59 26.59 8.52
CA MET A 193 10.67 27.59 8.49
C MET A 193 10.16 29.01 8.73
N LYS A 194 8.92 29.37 8.35
CA LYS A 194 8.35 30.69 8.66
C LYS A 194 8.36 31.02 10.16
N LYS A 195 8.20 30.01 11.02
CA LYS A 195 8.12 30.17 12.48
C LYS A 195 9.44 29.92 13.20
N HIS A 196 10.23 28.96 12.69
CA HIS A 196 11.42 28.45 13.38
C HIS A 196 12.73 28.85 12.69
N GLY A 197 12.66 29.44 11.49
CA GLY A 197 13.82 29.78 10.67
C GLY A 197 14.48 28.52 10.11
N VAL A 198 15.75 28.64 9.75
CA VAL A 198 16.56 27.59 9.17
C VAL A 198 17.73 27.22 10.09
N LEU A 199 18.24 26.01 9.90
CA LEU A 199 19.56 25.60 10.37
C LEU A 199 20.44 25.51 9.12
N SER A 200 21.43 26.40 9.01
CA SER A 200 22.20 26.61 7.78
C SER A 200 22.90 25.32 7.32
N GLY A 201 22.71 24.94 6.06
CA GLY A 201 23.29 23.72 5.49
C GLY A 201 22.78 22.41 6.07
N SER A 202 21.77 22.45 6.95
CA SER A 202 21.12 21.25 7.47
C SER A 202 20.08 20.71 6.48
N ALA A 203 19.78 19.42 6.59
CA ALA A 203 18.76 18.78 5.76
C ALA A 203 18.20 17.55 6.44
N MET A 204 16.99 17.15 6.02
CA MET A 204 16.36 15.90 6.40
C MET A 204 16.12 15.02 5.17
N ALA A 205 16.25 13.72 5.37
CA ALA A 205 15.90 12.67 4.43
C ALA A 205 14.83 11.76 5.03
N VAL A 206 14.00 11.20 4.15
CA VAL A 206 12.94 10.24 4.50
C VAL A 206 13.30 8.90 3.88
N ILE A 207 13.38 7.88 4.74
CA ILE A 207 13.60 6.50 4.35
C ILE A 207 12.24 5.79 4.38
N ALA A 208 11.86 5.20 3.26
CA ALA A 208 10.75 4.27 3.18
C ALA A 208 11.21 2.86 3.57
N MET A 209 10.44 2.20 4.42
CA MET A 209 10.66 0.83 4.87
C MET A 209 9.51 -0.08 4.40
N GLY A 210 9.57 -1.37 4.76
CA GLY A 210 8.46 -2.29 4.58
C GLY A 210 7.95 -2.40 3.14
N LYS A 211 6.64 -2.24 2.94
CA LYS A 211 6.00 -2.38 1.61
C LYS A 211 6.29 -1.19 0.71
N LEU A 212 6.36 0.03 1.23
CA LEU A 212 6.75 1.22 0.44
C LEU A 212 8.21 1.15 -0.02
N GLY A 213 9.11 0.72 0.87
CA GLY A 213 10.55 0.64 0.61
C GLY A 213 10.89 -0.28 -0.56
N GLY A 214 10.24 -1.45 -0.63
CA GLY A 214 10.39 -2.39 -1.75
C GLY A 214 9.38 -2.24 -2.89
N ARG A 215 8.56 -1.18 -2.89
CA ARG A 215 7.55 -0.89 -3.92
C ARG A 215 6.51 -1.99 -4.11
N GLU A 216 6.05 -2.55 -3.00
CA GLU A 216 5.09 -3.66 -2.92
C GLU A 216 3.83 -3.25 -2.14
N MET A 217 3.45 -1.96 -2.19
CA MET A 217 2.28 -1.47 -1.48
C MET A 217 0.98 -2.15 -1.92
N THR A 218 0.06 -2.26 -0.97
CA THR A 218 -1.32 -2.68 -1.20
C THR A 218 -2.25 -1.49 -0.93
N PRO A 219 -3.54 -1.55 -1.31
CA PRO A 219 -4.47 -0.42 -1.17
C PRO A 219 -4.62 0.14 0.25
N THR A 220 -4.26 -0.65 1.27
CA THR A 220 -4.31 -0.28 2.69
C THR A 220 -2.97 -0.51 3.38
N SER A 221 -1.88 -0.29 2.65
CA SER A 221 -0.56 -0.23 3.25
C SER A 221 -0.36 1.10 3.97
N ASP A 222 0.09 1.01 5.21
CA ASP A 222 0.64 2.14 5.96
C ASP A 222 2.00 2.54 5.35
N LEU A 223 2.47 3.75 5.69
CA LEU A 223 3.81 4.20 5.33
C LEU A 223 4.77 3.95 6.49
N ASP A 224 5.60 2.92 6.36
CA ASP A 224 6.71 2.69 7.28
C ASP A 224 7.84 3.69 6.98
N LEU A 225 8.05 4.69 7.84
CA LEU A 225 9.00 5.80 7.60
C LEU A 225 10.07 5.92 8.69
N ILE A 226 11.27 6.35 8.29
CA ILE A 226 12.35 6.79 9.20
C ILE A 226 12.83 8.17 8.72
N PHE A 227 13.00 9.10 9.67
CA PHE A 227 13.56 10.42 9.41
C PHE A 227 15.01 10.48 9.87
N VAL A 228 15.90 10.88 8.96
CA VAL A 228 17.32 11.09 9.26
C VAL A 228 17.70 12.50 8.87
N TYR A 229 18.36 13.24 9.75
CA TYR A 229 18.82 14.60 9.47
C TYR A 229 20.34 14.73 9.60
N SER A 230 20.89 15.71 8.90
CA SER A 230 22.29 16.12 9.02
C SER A 230 22.33 17.60 9.34
N VAL A 231 23.17 17.98 10.30
CA VAL A 231 23.43 19.37 10.69
C VAL A 231 24.94 19.57 10.64
N PRO A 232 25.44 20.49 9.79
CA PRO A 232 26.86 20.76 9.73
C PRO A 232 27.31 21.62 10.92
N GLY A 233 28.50 21.32 11.43
CA GLY A 233 29.12 22.07 12.52
C GLY A 233 28.38 21.96 13.85
N ASN A 234 28.68 22.89 14.77
CA ASN A 234 28.12 22.90 16.12
C ASN A 234 27.02 23.97 16.28
N GLN A 235 26.09 24.03 15.31
CA GLN A 235 24.99 24.99 15.34
C GLN A 235 24.07 24.72 16.53
N ALA A 236 23.95 25.70 17.43
CA ALA A 236 23.18 25.54 18.66
C ALA A 236 21.67 25.74 18.45
N LEU A 237 21.26 26.67 17.58
CA LEU A 237 19.88 27.11 17.40
C LEU A 237 19.58 27.49 15.94
N SER A 238 18.32 27.32 15.52
CA SER A 238 17.78 27.86 14.26
C SER A 238 17.58 29.39 14.34
N ASP A 239 17.51 30.07 13.20
CA ASP A 239 17.58 31.54 13.13
C ASP A 239 16.22 32.28 13.07
N GLY A 240 15.11 31.59 13.31
CA GLY A 240 13.77 32.18 13.19
C GLY A 240 13.21 32.77 14.49
N PRO A 241 11.98 33.32 14.44
CA PRO A 241 11.33 33.97 15.58
C PRO A 241 11.20 33.09 16.84
N LYS A 242 11.11 31.77 16.66
CA LYS A 242 11.09 30.79 17.75
C LYS A 242 12.22 29.77 17.53
N PRO A 243 13.46 30.11 17.91
CA PRO A 243 14.63 29.28 17.63
C PRO A 243 14.55 27.93 18.33
N LEU A 244 15.06 26.88 17.69
CA LEU A 244 15.09 25.51 18.22
C LEU A 244 16.48 24.90 18.07
N SER A 245 16.87 24.04 19.01
CA SER A 245 18.07 23.21 18.85
C SER A 245 17.85 22.14 17.77
N PRO A 246 18.92 21.64 17.10
CA PRO A 246 18.79 20.74 15.96
C PRO A 246 17.91 19.51 16.20
N GLY A 247 18.11 18.81 17.32
CA GLY A 247 17.30 17.64 17.66
C GLY A 247 15.81 17.98 17.82
N VAL A 248 15.49 19.10 18.47
CA VAL A 248 14.11 19.56 18.68
C VAL A 248 13.50 20.07 17.37
N TYR A 249 14.29 20.76 16.54
CA TYR A 249 13.89 21.26 15.23
C TYR A 249 13.40 20.13 14.35
N PHE A 250 14.24 19.11 14.13
CA PHE A 250 13.89 17.99 13.26
C PHE A 250 12.85 17.06 13.88
N ALA A 251 12.80 16.92 15.21
CA ALA A 251 11.71 16.18 15.85
C ALA A 251 10.34 16.84 15.60
N ARG A 252 10.25 18.17 15.72
CA ARG A 252 9.01 18.91 15.46
C ARG A 252 8.65 18.94 13.97
N LEU A 253 9.63 19.06 13.09
CA LEU A 253 9.40 18.97 11.63
C LEU A 253 8.86 17.58 11.26
N SER A 254 9.47 16.51 11.77
CA SER A 254 8.97 15.13 11.56
C SER A 254 7.54 14.95 12.07
N GLN A 255 7.20 15.49 13.25
CA GLN A 255 5.83 15.43 13.76
C GLN A 255 4.85 16.20 12.87
N ARG A 256 5.26 17.34 12.31
CA ARG A 256 4.46 18.09 11.32
C ARG A 256 4.25 17.30 10.04
N MET A 257 5.28 16.61 9.55
CA MET A 257 5.17 15.70 8.41
C MET A 257 4.21 14.55 8.66
N ILE A 258 4.32 13.88 9.83
CA ILE A 258 3.41 12.79 10.20
C ILE A 258 1.97 13.31 10.24
N ASN A 259 1.73 14.44 10.92
CA ASN A 259 0.39 15.02 11.01
C ASN A 259 -0.16 15.42 9.63
N ALA A 260 0.68 15.95 8.73
CA ALA A 260 0.29 16.28 7.36
C ALA A 260 -0.22 15.04 6.60
N LEU A 261 0.31 13.86 6.89
CA LEU A 261 -0.07 12.60 6.25
C LEU A 261 -1.30 11.95 6.92
N SER A 262 -1.34 11.90 8.25
CA SER A 262 -2.31 11.11 9.01
C SER A 262 -3.51 11.89 9.55
N ALA A 263 -3.48 13.23 9.55
CA ALA A 263 -4.61 14.00 10.05
C ALA A 263 -5.86 13.78 9.18
N GLN A 264 -6.98 13.55 9.85
CA GLN A 264 -8.32 13.45 9.25
C GLN A 264 -8.79 14.83 8.81
N THR A 265 -9.06 15.00 7.52
CA THR A 265 -9.62 16.23 6.92
C THR A 265 -10.98 15.95 6.28
N GLY A 266 -11.57 16.96 5.63
CA GLY A 266 -12.75 16.77 4.76
C GLY A 266 -12.49 15.80 3.60
N GLU A 267 -11.24 15.73 3.12
CA GLU A 267 -10.79 14.81 2.06
C GLU A 267 -10.28 13.45 2.62
N GLY A 268 -10.44 13.19 3.91
CA GLY A 268 -9.94 12.00 4.58
C GLY A 268 -8.50 12.13 5.09
N ILE A 269 -7.88 10.98 5.37
CA ILE A 269 -6.44 10.88 5.63
C ILE A 269 -5.69 10.69 4.29
N LEU A 270 -4.43 11.13 4.23
CA LEU A 270 -3.59 10.85 3.07
C LEU A 270 -2.98 9.45 3.17
N TYR A 271 -2.32 9.16 4.30
CA TYR A 271 -1.84 7.84 4.68
C TYR A 271 -1.70 7.71 6.20
N GLU A 272 -1.92 6.51 6.73
CA GLU A 272 -1.39 6.13 8.04
C GLU A 272 0.13 6.02 7.99
N VAL A 273 0.80 6.38 9.08
CA VAL A 273 2.27 6.39 9.18
C VAL A 273 2.71 5.51 10.34
N ASP A 274 3.58 4.55 10.04
CA ASP A 274 4.21 3.68 11.04
C ASP A 274 5.69 4.08 11.21
N MET A 275 6.05 4.45 12.44
CA MET A 275 7.41 4.87 12.81
C MET A 275 8.15 3.81 13.63
N ARG A 276 7.61 2.60 13.79
CA ARG A 276 8.15 1.57 14.71
C ARG A 276 9.50 1.00 14.27
N LEU A 277 9.85 1.10 12.98
CA LEU A 277 11.11 0.60 12.43
C LEU A 277 12.30 1.56 12.56
N ARG A 278 12.10 2.74 13.17
CA ARG A 278 13.21 3.68 13.44
C ARG A 278 14.15 3.16 14.53
N PRO A 279 15.40 3.66 14.62
CA PRO A 279 16.32 3.30 15.70
C PRO A 279 15.68 3.37 17.09
N SER A 280 15.85 2.31 17.89
CA SER A 280 15.24 2.12 19.22
C SER A 280 13.70 2.11 19.23
N GLY A 281 13.06 1.92 18.07
CA GLY A 281 11.61 1.81 17.92
C GLY A 281 10.85 2.96 18.59
N ASN A 282 9.77 2.64 19.33
CA ASN A 282 8.96 3.64 20.01
C ASN A 282 9.68 4.41 21.13
N ALA A 283 10.76 3.85 21.68
CA ALA A 283 11.58 4.49 22.71
C ALA A 283 12.62 5.46 22.12
N GLY A 284 12.89 5.37 20.82
CA GLY A 284 13.85 6.22 20.12
C GLY A 284 13.29 7.58 19.69
N PRO A 285 14.17 8.55 19.40
CA PRO A 285 13.75 9.83 18.87
C PRO A 285 13.04 9.66 17.52
N ILE A 286 12.05 10.53 17.25
CA ILE A 286 11.27 10.49 16.01
C ILE A 286 12.12 10.73 14.75
N ALA A 287 13.21 11.48 14.91
CA ALA A 287 14.22 11.75 13.89
C ALA A 287 15.61 11.53 14.47
N SER A 288 16.47 10.83 13.74
CA SER A 288 17.84 10.55 14.16
C SER A 288 18.83 11.44 13.42
N SER A 289 19.87 11.93 14.11
CA SER A 289 21.01 12.53 13.41
C SER A 289 21.72 11.47 12.57
N MET A 290 22.38 11.88 11.50
CA MET A 290 23.15 11.01 10.61
C MET A 290 24.16 10.14 11.38
N ASP A 291 24.88 10.74 12.33
CA ASP A 291 25.86 10.03 13.16
C ASP A 291 25.20 9.02 14.09
N SER A 292 24.06 9.38 14.71
CA SER A 292 23.31 8.46 15.56
C SER A 292 22.75 7.30 14.77
N PHE A 293 22.23 7.55 13.56
CA PHE A 293 21.72 6.52 12.66
C PHE A 293 22.82 5.54 12.25
N ARG A 294 24.01 6.06 11.87
CA ARG A 294 25.19 5.25 11.55
C ARG A 294 25.62 4.38 12.73
N ARG A 295 25.85 5.01 13.90
CA ARG A 295 26.30 4.31 15.10
C ARG A 295 25.31 3.23 15.54
N TYR A 296 24.02 3.51 15.53
CA TYR A 296 22.99 2.55 15.90
C TYR A 296 23.06 1.27 15.05
N HIS A 297 23.13 1.41 13.72
CA HIS A 297 23.17 0.24 12.84
C HIS A 297 24.50 -0.51 12.86
N GLN A 298 25.59 0.14 13.28
CA GLN A 298 26.90 -0.50 13.48
C GLN A 298 26.98 -1.29 14.79
N GLU A 299 26.46 -0.73 15.88
CA GLU A 299 26.75 -1.21 17.24
C GLU A 299 25.55 -1.85 17.96
N GLN A 300 24.32 -1.41 17.69
CA GLN A 300 23.17 -1.69 18.55
C GLN A 300 22.04 -2.46 17.86
N ALA A 301 21.92 -2.33 16.52
CA ALA A 301 20.81 -2.91 15.79
C ALA A 301 20.81 -4.45 15.81
N TRP A 302 19.64 -5.02 16.07
CA TRP A 302 19.41 -6.46 16.07
C TRP A 302 19.37 -7.02 14.65
N THR A 303 19.61 -8.34 14.50
CA THR A 303 19.53 -9.04 13.21
C THR A 303 18.21 -8.79 12.47
N TRP A 304 17.08 -8.79 13.19
CA TRP A 304 15.76 -8.53 12.58
C TRP A 304 15.60 -7.08 12.08
N GLU A 305 16.28 -6.11 12.69
CA GLU A 305 16.30 -4.73 12.20
C GLU A 305 17.10 -4.62 10.91
N HIS A 306 18.22 -5.34 10.79
CA HIS A 306 18.95 -5.44 9.52
C HIS A 306 18.11 -6.16 8.45
N MET A 307 17.32 -7.16 8.81
CA MET A 307 16.38 -7.80 7.87
C MET A 307 15.37 -6.79 7.35
N ALA A 308 14.75 -5.99 8.23
CA ALA A 308 13.86 -4.91 7.82
C ALA A 308 14.58 -3.84 6.97
N LEU A 309 15.85 -3.55 7.28
CA LEU A 309 16.68 -2.58 6.57
C LEU A 309 16.99 -2.99 5.13
N THR A 310 16.92 -4.28 4.77
CA THR A 310 17.06 -4.72 3.37
C THR A 310 16.02 -4.08 2.45
N ARG A 311 14.87 -3.68 3.01
CA ARG A 311 13.75 -3.04 2.30
C ARG A 311 13.90 -1.52 2.23
N ALA A 312 14.88 -0.95 2.92
CA ALA A 312 15.02 0.49 3.08
C ALA A 312 15.34 1.19 1.74
N ARG A 313 14.67 2.31 1.49
CA ARG A 313 14.97 3.16 0.34
C ARG A 313 14.79 4.63 0.68
N VAL A 314 15.78 5.45 0.37
CA VAL A 314 15.68 6.89 0.62
C VAL A 314 14.86 7.55 -0.48
N ILE A 315 13.68 8.07 -0.13
CA ILE A 315 12.68 8.57 -1.10
C ILE A 315 12.65 10.10 -1.20
N THR A 316 12.96 10.81 -0.11
CA THR A 316 12.93 12.27 -0.04
C THR A 316 14.20 12.80 0.65
N GLY A 317 14.59 14.03 0.33
CA GLY A 317 15.80 14.70 0.84
C GLY A 317 16.80 15.10 -0.25
N PRO A 318 17.78 15.98 0.06
CA PRO A 318 18.81 16.41 -0.89
C PRO A 318 19.67 15.24 -1.38
N GLY A 319 20.19 15.36 -2.62
CA GLY A 319 20.93 14.28 -3.28
C GLY A 319 22.12 13.75 -2.47
N ASP A 320 22.89 14.64 -1.84
CA ASP A 320 24.08 14.28 -1.08
C ASP A 320 23.72 13.52 0.20
N LEU A 321 22.71 13.99 0.94
CA LEU A 321 22.19 13.30 2.12
C LEU A 321 21.57 11.94 1.75
N LYS A 322 20.83 11.87 0.64
CA LYS A 322 20.31 10.60 0.12
C LYS A 322 21.42 9.59 -0.13
N ARG A 323 22.51 10.00 -0.78
CA ARG A 323 23.66 9.12 -1.02
C ARG A 323 24.34 8.70 0.28
N ALA A 324 24.51 9.62 1.22
CA ALA A 324 25.13 9.33 2.51
C ALA A 324 24.32 8.32 3.35
N VAL A 325 23.00 8.52 3.48
CA VAL A 325 22.09 7.59 4.17
C VAL A 325 22.06 6.23 3.47
N THR A 326 22.02 6.22 2.13
CA THR A 326 22.11 4.97 1.35
C THR A 326 23.43 4.24 1.61
N GLY A 327 24.53 4.97 1.77
CA GLY A 327 25.83 4.43 2.16
C GLY A 327 25.78 3.73 3.52
N VAL A 328 25.22 4.38 4.55
CA VAL A 328 25.05 3.76 5.89
C VAL A 328 24.21 2.48 5.83
N ILE A 329 23.11 2.50 5.08
CA ILE A 329 22.27 1.31 4.88
C ILE A 329 23.09 0.19 4.24
N ARG A 330 23.83 0.50 3.16
CA ARG A 330 24.70 -0.47 2.49
C ARG A 330 25.74 -1.03 3.44
N ASP A 331 26.48 -0.19 4.16
CA ASP A 331 27.52 -0.58 5.12
C ASP A 331 26.95 -1.55 6.18
N ALA A 332 25.75 -1.26 6.69
CA ALA A 332 25.07 -2.13 7.64
C ALA A 332 24.69 -3.49 7.02
N LEU A 333 24.19 -3.51 5.78
CA LEU A 333 23.77 -4.73 5.11
C LEU A 333 24.95 -5.60 4.64
N THR A 334 26.09 -5.01 4.26
CA THR A 334 27.30 -5.70 3.76
C THR A 334 28.32 -6.01 4.87
N ARG A 335 27.97 -5.82 6.13
CA ARG A 335 28.77 -6.26 7.28
C ARG A 335 28.96 -7.78 7.26
N GLY A 336 30.18 -8.25 7.57
CA GLY A 336 30.46 -9.67 7.81
C GLY A 336 29.70 -10.19 9.05
N ARG A 337 29.10 -11.38 8.92
CA ARG A 337 28.26 -12.00 9.97
C ARG A 337 28.66 -13.45 10.16
N ASP A 338 28.57 -13.93 11.40
CA ASP A 338 28.60 -15.36 11.67
C ASP A 338 27.31 -16.01 11.14
N GLY A 339 27.46 -16.95 10.19
CA GLY A 339 26.33 -17.54 9.49
C GLY A 339 25.41 -18.38 10.39
N GLN A 340 25.95 -18.97 11.47
CA GLN A 340 25.19 -19.80 12.41
C GLN A 340 24.33 -18.94 13.34
N THR A 341 24.90 -17.87 13.88
CA THR A 341 24.17 -16.86 14.66
C THR A 341 23.06 -16.24 13.81
N LEU A 342 23.38 -15.82 12.58
CA LEU A 342 22.39 -15.21 11.66
C LEU A 342 21.20 -16.14 11.42
N VAL A 343 21.43 -17.41 11.06
CA VAL A 343 20.31 -18.32 10.74
C VAL A 343 19.46 -18.65 11.98
N ARG A 344 20.08 -18.76 13.17
CA ARG A 344 19.37 -18.94 14.44
C ARG A 344 18.50 -17.74 14.79
N ASP A 345 19.02 -16.53 14.66
CA ASP A 345 18.30 -15.29 14.92
C ASP A 345 17.09 -15.15 13.99
N VAL A 346 17.28 -15.41 12.69
CA VAL A 346 16.21 -15.38 11.68
C VAL A 346 15.11 -16.39 12.01
N ALA A 347 15.50 -17.64 12.30
CA ALA A 347 14.55 -18.69 12.63
C ALA A 347 13.77 -18.38 13.92
N HIS A 348 14.46 -17.90 14.95
CA HIS A 348 13.86 -17.49 16.23
C HIS A 348 12.88 -16.34 16.04
N MET A 349 13.26 -15.30 15.28
CA MET A 349 12.37 -14.18 14.99
C MET A 349 11.12 -14.63 14.22
N ARG A 350 11.28 -15.51 13.23
CA ARG A 350 10.12 -16.02 12.48
C ARG A 350 9.19 -16.83 13.37
N ALA A 351 9.73 -17.64 14.28
CA ALA A 351 8.94 -18.41 15.24
C ALA A 351 8.18 -17.51 16.20
N ARG A 352 8.79 -16.43 16.70
CA ARG A 352 8.11 -15.41 17.52
C ARG A 352 6.96 -14.74 16.76
N MET A 353 7.17 -14.34 15.51
CA MET A 353 6.12 -13.75 14.69
C MET A 353 4.99 -14.75 14.41
N ASP A 354 5.32 -16.05 14.26
CA ASP A 354 4.32 -17.10 14.14
C ASP A 354 3.47 -17.21 15.39
N ALA A 355 4.08 -17.19 16.58
CA ALA A 355 3.35 -17.29 17.84
C ALA A 355 2.39 -16.11 18.07
N GLU A 356 2.72 -14.91 17.57
CA GLU A 356 1.91 -13.70 17.73
C GLU A 356 0.81 -13.57 16.66
N HIS A 357 1.08 -14.01 15.44
CA HIS A 357 0.19 -13.85 14.29
C HIS A 357 -0.17 -15.18 13.62
N HIS A 358 -0.20 -16.27 14.40
CA HIS A 358 -0.51 -17.60 13.90
C HIS A 358 -1.86 -17.63 13.19
N THR A 359 -1.93 -18.36 12.07
CA THR A 359 -3.17 -18.48 11.31
C THR A 359 -3.22 -19.79 10.54
N ASP A 360 -4.36 -20.48 10.66
CA ASP A 360 -4.73 -21.63 9.83
C ASP A 360 -5.60 -21.20 8.62
N SER A 361 -5.91 -19.90 8.51
CA SER A 361 -6.70 -19.40 7.40
C SER A 361 -5.84 -19.33 6.14
N LEU A 362 -6.23 -20.09 5.11
CA LEU A 362 -5.64 -20.04 3.77
C LEU A 362 -5.71 -18.64 3.14
N TRP A 363 -6.60 -17.78 3.65
CA TRP A 363 -6.84 -16.42 3.15
C TRP A 363 -5.98 -15.36 3.85
N ASP A 364 -5.33 -15.70 4.98
CA ASP A 364 -4.23 -14.89 5.51
C ASP A 364 -2.90 -15.28 4.83
N VAL A 365 -2.83 -15.00 3.54
CA VAL A 365 -1.64 -15.29 2.72
C VAL A 365 -0.39 -14.56 3.20
N LYS A 366 -0.52 -13.59 4.13
CA LYS A 366 0.61 -12.89 4.72
C LYS A 366 1.30 -13.75 5.78
N HIS A 367 0.56 -14.18 6.80
CA HIS A 367 1.13 -14.86 7.98
C HIS A 367 1.08 -16.38 7.90
N LEU A 368 0.33 -16.97 6.95
CA LEU A 368 0.32 -18.40 6.69
C LEU A 368 1.75 -18.96 6.58
N ARG A 369 2.00 -20.16 7.12
CA ARG A 369 3.26 -20.89 6.86
C ARG A 369 3.40 -21.15 5.36
N GLY A 370 4.48 -20.67 4.75
CA GLY A 370 4.64 -20.64 3.29
C GLY A 370 4.02 -19.42 2.58
N GLY A 371 3.48 -18.45 3.34
CA GLY A 371 2.93 -17.19 2.85
C GLY A 371 4.00 -16.14 2.54
N LEU A 372 3.58 -14.87 2.39
CA LEU A 372 4.45 -13.74 2.03
C LEU A 372 5.63 -13.58 2.99
N VAL A 373 5.37 -13.68 4.30
CA VAL A 373 6.42 -13.48 5.31
C VAL A 373 7.54 -14.52 5.17
N ASP A 374 7.22 -15.78 4.87
CA ASP A 374 8.25 -16.82 4.70
C ASP A 374 9.14 -16.54 3.48
N ILE A 375 8.57 -16.04 2.38
CA ILE A 375 9.32 -15.63 1.18
C ILE A 375 10.23 -14.44 1.48
N GLU A 376 9.71 -13.44 2.18
CA GLU A 376 10.48 -12.26 2.59
C GLU A 376 11.65 -12.64 3.50
N PHE A 377 11.42 -13.53 4.47
CA PHE A 377 12.46 -14.04 5.36
C PHE A 377 13.55 -14.81 4.61
N ILE A 378 13.19 -15.64 3.62
CA ILE A 378 14.16 -16.34 2.77
C ILE A 378 15.05 -15.33 2.04
N ALA A 379 14.44 -14.35 1.35
CA ALA A 379 15.19 -13.35 0.60
C ALA A 379 16.10 -12.51 1.51
N GLN A 380 15.56 -12.05 2.65
CA GLN A 380 16.29 -11.24 3.63
C GLN A 380 17.47 -12.01 4.24
N TYR A 381 17.25 -13.26 4.64
CA TYR A 381 18.30 -14.12 5.17
C TYR A 381 19.44 -14.31 4.16
N LEU A 382 19.11 -14.70 2.94
CA LEU A 382 20.11 -14.96 1.91
C LEU A 382 20.85 -13.68 1.50
N MET A 383 20.17 -12.52 1.49
CA MET A 383 20.85 -11.24 1.28
C MET A 383 21.84 -10.96 2.42
N LEU A 384 21.41 -10.99 3.68
CA LEU A 384 22.29 -10.67 4.82
C LEU A 384 23.46 -11.66 4.98
N LYS A 385 23.24 -12.92 4.60
CA LYS A 385 24.26 -13.97 4.66
C LYS A 385 25.39 -13.73 3.66
N ASN A 386 25.07 -13.27 2.46
CA ASN A 386 26.01 -13.24 1.34
C ASN A 386 26.46 -11.83 0.94
N ALA A 387 25.77 -10.77 1.36
CA ALA A 387 26.03 -9.40 0.92
C ALA A 387 27.40 -8.83 1.35
N HIS A 388 28.12 -9.48 2.26
CA HIS A 388 29.49 -9.09 2.59
C HIS A 388 30.42 -9.24 1.40
N ASP A 389 30.42 -10.43 0.80
CA ASP A 389 31.26 -10.77 -0.36
C ASP A 389 30.55 -10.46 -1.69
N HIS A 390 29.22 -10.48 -1.69
CA HIS A 390 28.36 -10.35 -2.87
C HIS A 390 27.32 -9.23 -2.71
N PRO A 391 27.73 -7.95 -2.60
CA PRO A 391 26.81 -6.83 -2.38
C PRO A 391 25.77 -6.65 -3.51
N GLU A 392 26.00 -7.21 -4.69
CA GLU A 392 25.05 -7.23 -5.81
C GLU A 392 23.75 -7.97 -5.50
N VAL A 393 23.71 -8.87 -4.51
CA VAL A 393 22.49 -9.60 -4.11
C VAL A 393 21.43 -8.70 -3.48
N LEU A 394 21.84 -7.53 -2.95
CA LEU A 394 20.96 -6.63 -2.22
C LEU A 394 19.90 -6.02 -3.13
N SER A 395 18.63 -6.15 -2.77
CA SER A 395 17.53 -5.43 -3.43
C SER A 395 16.41 -5.18 -2.43
N SER A 396 15.86 -3.96 -2.44
CA SER A 396 14.71 -3.65 -1.60
C SER A 396 13.41 -4.31 -2.07
N ASN A 397 13.28 -4.66 -3.34
CA ASN A 397 12.14 -5.40 -3.88
C ASN A 397 12.38 -6.91 -3.77
N THR A 398 11.40 -7.67 -3.27
CA THR A 398 11.55 -9.10 -2.95
C THR A 398 11.74 -9.93 -4.22
N TRP A 399 10.96 -9.67 -5.26
CA TRP A 399 11.11 -10.39 -6.53
C TRP A 399 12.49 -10.18 -7.15
N MET A 400 12.97 -8.94 -7.15
CA MET A 400 14.31 -8.60 -7.63
C MET A 400 15.42 -9.20 -6.77
N ALA A 401 15.23 -9.28 -5.45
CA ALA A 401 16.17 -9.97 -4.55
C ALA A 401 16.26 -11.47 -4.90
N LEU A 402 15.13 -12.14 -5.12
CA LEU A 402 15.10 -13.54 -5.56
C LEU A 402 15.77 -13.75 -6.94
N ASN A 403 15.69 -12.77 -7.86
CA ASN A 403 16.45 -12.83 -9.12
C ASN A 403 17.96 -12.75 -8.88
N ARG A 404 18.42 -11.73 -8.14
CA ARG A 404 19.84 -11.51 -7.88
C ARG A 404 20.48 -12.66 -7.10
N LEU A 405 19.73 -13.27 -6.19
CA LEU A 405 20.18 -14.46 -5.44
C LEU A 405 20.36 -15.69 -6.33
N VAL A 406 19.58 -15.83 -7.41
CA VAL A 406 19.79 -16.90 -8.41
C VAL A 406 21.00 -16.59 -9.27
N GLU A 407 21.12 -15.36 -9.75
CA GLU A 407 22.25 -14.91 -10.59
C GLU A 407 23.59 -15.10 -9.88
N ALA A 408 23.63 -14.87 -8.57
CA ALA A 408 24.81 -15.08 -7.73
C ALA A 408 24.98 -16.54 -7.22
N GLY A 409 24.06 -17.46 -7.54
CA GLY A 409 24.16 -18.87 -7.18
C GLY A 409 23.78 -19.23 -5.73
N PHE A 410 23.17 -18.32 -4.97
CA PHE A 410 22.77 -18.53 -3.57
C PHE A 410 21.34 -19.07 -3.39
N LEU A 411 20.58 -19.17 -4.48
CA LEU A 411 19.26 -19.75 -4.52
C LEU A 411 19.11 -20.58 -5.80
N SER A 412 18.62 -21.82 -5.68
CA SER A 412 18.44 -22.67 -6.85
C SER A 412 17.38 -22.08 -7.80
N PRO A 413 17.54 -22.22 -9.13
CA PRO A 413 16.54 -21.74 -10.08
C PRO A 413 15.14 -22.35 -9.84
N SER A 414 15.09 -23.61 -9.40
CA SER A 414 13.84 -24.30 -9.08
C SER A 414 13.15 -23.68 -7.86
N ASP A 415 13.86 -23.47 -6.75
CA ASP A 415 13.28 -22.86 -5.55
C ASP A 415 12.87 -21.41 -5.84
N ALA A 416 13.69 -20.67 -6.58
CA ALA A 416 13.36 -19.30 -6.97
C ALA A 416 12.11 -19.22 -7.85
N GLY A 417 11.93 -20.15 -8.80
CA GLY A 417 10.72 -20.24 -9.62
C GLY A 417 9.47 -20.44 -8.75
N LEU A 418 9.53 -21.40 -7.82
CA LEU A 418 8.46 -21.66 -6.86
C LEU A 418 8.14 -20.43 -5.98
N LEU A 419 9.17 -19.78 -5.42
CA LEU A 419 9.01 -18.61 -4.56
C LEU A 419 8.42 -17.42 -5.33
N LYS A 420 8.81 -17.23 -6.58
CA LYS A 420 8.29 -16.17 -7.46
C LYS A 420 6.83 -16.42 -7.83
N ASP A 421 6.48 -17.63 -8.24
CA ASP A 421 5.10 -17.99 -8.54
C ASP A 421 4.20 -17.83 -7.31
N ALA A 422 4.69 -18.24 -6.14
CA ALA A 422 4.01 -18.04 -4.87
C ALA A 422 3.84 -16.55 -4.54
N LEU A 423 4.91 -15.74 -4.67
CA LEU A 423 4.87 -14.30 -4.42
C LEU A 423 3.82 -13.60 -5.30
N THR A 424 3.74 -13.96 -6.59
CA THR A 424 2.72 -13.43 -7.51
C THR A 424 1.31 -13.79 -7.04
N LEU A 425 1.09 -15.06 -6.67
CA LEU A 425 -0.20 -15.53 -6.19
C LEU A 425 -0.62 -14.81 -4.90
N TRP A 426 0.28 -14.70 -3.93
CA TRP A 426 0.01 -14.05 -2.65
C TRP A 426 -0.27 -12.56 -2.80
N GLN A 427 0.49 -11.86 -3.66
CA GLN A 427 0.23 -10.45 -3.95
C GLN A 427 -1.10 -10.25 -4.67
N ALA A 428 -1.47 -11.12 -5.61
CA ALA A 428 -2.77 -11.08 -6.29
C ALA A 428 -3.92 -11.23 -5.29
N LEU A 429 -3.86 -12.27 -4.45
CA LEU A 429 -4.90 -12.56 -3.47
C LEU A 429 -4.97 -11.45 -2.41
N GLN A 430 -3.85 -11.03 -1.83
CA GLN A 430 -3.83 -9.98 -0.81
C GLN A 430 -4.32 -8.65 -1.37
N GLY A 431 -3.84 -8.25 -2.56
CA GLY A 431 -4.25 -7.02 -3.22
C GLY A 431 -5.76 -7.00 -3.49
N PHE A 432 -6.28 -8.09 -4.04
CA PHE A 432 -7.71 -8.20 -4.33
C PHE A 432 -8.57 -8.22 -3.06
N LEU A 433 -8.22 -9.04 -2.06
CA LEU A 433 -8.94 -9.07 -0.78
C LEU A 433 -8.93 -7.71 -0.08
N ARG A 434 -7.82 -6.97 -0.14
CA ARG A 434 -7.74 -5.60 0.39
C ARG A 434 -8.57 -4.58 -0.41
N LEU A 435 -8.99 -4.87 -1.63
CA LEU A 435 -9.95 -4.01 -2.35
C LEU A 435 -11.41 -4.37 -2.00
N THR A 436 -11.69 -5.66 -1.81
CA THR A 436 -13.05 -6.19 -1.80
C THR A 436 -13.62 -6.50 -0.41
N VAL A 437 -12.79 -6.56 0.62
CA VAL A 437 -13.21 -6.92 1.99
C VAL A 437 -12.94 -5.75 2.95
N LYS A 438 -13.94 -5.38 3.77
CA LYS A 438 -13.83 -4.26 4.73
C LYS A 438 -13.05 -4.63 6.01
N SER A 439 -13.11 -5.89 6.45
CA SER A 439 -12.42 -6.40 7.66
C SER A 439 -10.90 -6.38 7.52
N ASN A 440 -10.20 -6.25 8.65
CA ASN A 440 -8.74 -6.15 8.71
C ASN A 440 -8.07 -7.39 8.05
N PRO A 441 -7.00 -7.22 7.27
CA PRO A 441 -6.50 -8.23 6.33
C PRO A 441 -5.51 -9.23 6.97
N GLY A 442 -5.83 -9.68 8.20
CA GLY A 442 -5.09 -10.73 8.93
C GLY A 442 -5.89 -12.03 9.02
N GLY A 443 -6.49 -12.45 7.91
CA GLY A 443 -7.30 -13.67 7.87
C GLY A 443 -8.73 -13.46 8.33
N GLY A 444 -9.56 -12.89 7.46
CA GLY A 444 -10.99 -13.15 7.54
C GLY A 444 -11.23 -14.66 7.48
N LYS A 445 -12.29 -15.12 8.13
CA LYS A 445 -12.79 -16.48 7.92
C LYS A 445 -13.19 -16.61 6.45
N GLU A 446 -13.17 -17.82 5.89
CA GLU A 446 -13.71 -18.06 4.53
C GLU A 446 -15.16 -17.52 4.42
N THR A 447 -15.92 -17.53 5.52
CA THR A 447 -17.27 -16.95 5.63
C THR A 447 -17.34 -15.44 5.41
N ASP A 448 -16.23 -14.73 5.58
CA ASP A 448 -16.17 -13.27 5.38
C ASP A 448 -15.92 -12.91 3.91
N ILE A 449 -15.63 -13.91 3.07
CA ILE A 449 -15.53 -13.77 1.62
C ILE A 449 -16.91 -14.06 1.04
N PRO A 450 -17.60 -13.06 0.47
CA PRO A 450 -18.88 -13.31 -0.18
C PRO A 450 -18.73 -14.36 -1.29
N LEU A 451 -19.66 -15.33 -1.36
CA LEU A 451 -19.77 -16.32 -2.45
C LEU A 451 -19.53 -15.70 -3.84
N PRO A 452 -20.11 -14.55 -4.17
CA PRO A 452 -19.73 -13.71 -5.30
C PRO A 452 -18.26 -13.61 -5.71
N LEU A 453 -17.37 -13.47 -4.73
CA LEU A 453 -15.95 -13.24 -4.96
C LEU A 453 -15.20 -14.54 -5.25
N HIS A 454 -15.80 -15.71 -5.00
CA HIS A 454 -15.15 -17.00 -5.14
C HIS A 454 -14.66 -17.24 -6.58
N GLU A 455 -15.49 -16.94 -7.57
CA GLU A 455 -15.13 -17.08 -8.99
C GLU A 455 -14.04 -16.08 -9.39
N ILE A 456 -14.10 -14.86 -8.87
CA ILE A 456 -13.14 -13.82 -9.21
C ILE A 456 -11.78 -14.16 -8.60
N LEU A 457 -11.74 -14.57 -7.33
CA LEU A 457 -10.54 -15.06 -6.67
C LEU A 457 -9.94 -16.26 -7.41
N ALA A 458 -10.76 -17.19 -7.89
CA ALA A 458 -10.30 -18.31 -8.71
C ALA A 458 -9.60 -17.83 -9.99
N ARG A 459 -10.18 -16.83 -10.70
CA ARG A 459 -9.55 -16.20 -11.86
C ARG A 459 -8.23 -15.50 -11.51
N GLN A 460 -8.18 -14.79 -10.38
CA GLN A 460 -6.93 -14.16 -9.87
C GLN A 460 -5.84 -15.20 -9.63
N GLY A 461 -6.20 -16.36 -9.06
CA GLY A 461 -5.30 -17.50 -8.91
C GLY A 461 -5.04 -18.30 -10.19
N ARG A 462 -5.62 -17.89 -11.33
CA ARG A 462 -5.53 -18.57 -12.64
C ARG A 462 -6.01 -20.03 -12.58
N VAL A 463 -7.11 -20.28 -11.88
CA VAL A 463 -7.75 -21.60 -11.75
C VAL A 463 -9.24 -21.49 -12.04
N ARG A 464 -9.87 -22.64 -12.37
CA ARG A 464 -11.27 -22.68 -12.84
C ARG A 464 -12.31 -22.62 -11.72
N SER A 465 -11.94 -22.92 -10.48
CA SER A 465 -12.88 -22.98 -9.37
C SER A 465 -12.24 -22.55 -8.06
N PHE A 466 -13.08 -22.12 -7.12
CA PHE A 466 -12.63 -21.74 -5.78
C PHE A 466 -12.06 -22.91 -4.98
N GLY A 467 -12.62 -24.11 -5.13
CA GLY A 467 -12.02 -25.33 -4.57
C GLY A 467 -10.63 -25.61 -5.16
N GLY A 468 -10.46 -25.41 -6.48
CA GLY A 468 -9.16 -25.50 -7.13
C GLY A 468 -8.17 -24.44 -6.62
N LEU A 469 -8.65 -23.24 -6.30
CA LEU A 469 -7.84 -22.19 -5.69
C LEU A 469 -7.34 -22.60 -4.31
N LYS A 470 -8.22 -23.12 -3.44
CA LYS A 470 -7.81 -23.62 -2.12
C LYS A 470 -6.71 -24.66 -2.22
N LYS A 471 -6.88 -25.65 -3.12
CA LYS A 471 -5.84 -26.67 -3.37
C LYS A 471 -4.53 -26.05 -3.84
N LYS A 472 -4.59 -25.07 -4.75
CA LYS A 472 -3.40 -24.35 -5.24
C LYS A 472 -2.70 -23.59 -4.11
N ILE A 473 -3.45 -22.90 -3.26
CA ILE A 473 -2.92 -22.18 -2.09
C ILE A 473 -2.18 -23.16 -1.18
N THR A 474 -2.82 -24.27 -0.78
CA THR A 474 -2.21 -25.29 0.10
C THR A 474 -0.90 -25.84 -0.48
N VAL A 475 -0.92 -26.33 -1.72
CA VAL A 475 0.28 -26.92 -2.35
C VAL A 475 1.40 -25.89 -2.49
N THR A 476 1.05 -24.64 -2.84
CA THR A 476 2.04 -23.56 -2.97
C THR A 476 2.67 -23.22 -1.62
N ALA A 477 1.85 -23.09 -0.57
CA ALA A 477 2.30 -22.80 0.78
C ALA A 477 3.21 -23.92 1.33
N GLU A 478 2.84 -25.20 1.14
CA GLU A 478 3.68 -26.34 1.50
C GLU A 478 5.04 -26.31 0.80
N GLY A 479 5.05 -25.98 -0.50
CA GLY A 479 6.27 -25.83 -1.28
C GLY A 479 7.18 -24.73 -0.75
N VAL A 480 6.65 -23.52 -0.54
CA VAL A 480 7.41 -22.40 0.02
C VAL A 480 7.93 -22.74 1.41
N PHE A 481 7.08 -23.33 2.26
CA PHE A 481 7.47 -23.70 3.61
C PHE A 481 8.58 -24.76 3.60
N LYS A 482 8.55 -25.72 2.67
CA LYS A 482 9.66 -26.69 2.49
C LYS A 482 10.99 -25.99 2.19
N VAL A 483 10.99 -24.97 1.32
CA VAL A 483 12.18 -24.14 1.03
C VAL A 483 12.65 -23.41 2.28
N TYR A 484 11.74 -22.73 3.00
CA TYR A 484 12.04 -22.06 4.27
C TYR A 484 12.69 -23.03 5.27
N ARG A 485 12.12 -24.23 5.43
CA ARG A 485 12.66 -25.24 6.35
C ARG A 485 14.04 -25.72 5.94
N GLY A 486 14.29 -25.89 4.64
CA GLY A 486 15.58 -26.31 4.11
C GLY A 486 16.68 -25.27 4.32
N LEU A 487 16.37 -23.99 4.09
CA LEU A 487 17.36 -22.91 4.13
C LEU A 487 17.56 -22.30 5.52
N ILE A 488 16.52 -22.30 6.36
CA ILE A 488 16.52 -21.55 7.64
C ILE A 488 16.23 -22.48 8.82
N GLU A 489 15.06 -23.14 8.84
CA GLU A 489 14.61 -23.84 10.06
C GLU A 489 15.49 -25.03 10.46
N LYS A 490 15.89 -25.87 9.49
CA LYS A 490 16.75 -27.03 9.76
C LYS A 490 18.18 -26.60 10.08
N PRO A 491 18.83 -25.70 9.30
CA PRO A 491 20.18 -25.23 9.65
C PRO A 491 20.26 -24.55 11.01
N ALA A 492 19.23 -23.82 11.44
CA ALA A 492 19.19 -23.20 12.77
C ALA A 492 19.22 -24.22 13.92
N LYS A 493 18.74 -25.44 13.70
CA LYS A 493 18.71 -26.53 14.69
C LYS A 493 19.94 -27.43 14.65
N SER A 494 20.81 -27.28 13.65
CA SER A 494 22.03 -28.09 13.55
C SER A 494 23.00 -27.76 14.69
N PRO A 495 23.53 -28.76 15.41
CA PRO A 495 24.64 -28.55 16.33
C PRO A 495 25.81 -27.98 15.53
N SER A 496 26.37 -26.88 16.00
CA SER A 496 27.62 -26.35 15.45
C SER A 496 28.68 -27.45 15.53
N LEU A 497 29.25 -27.86 14.39
CA LEU A 497 30.57 -28.48 14.39
C LEU A 497 31.49 -27.40 14.97
N GLN A 498 31.85 -27.56 16.25
CA GLN A 498 32.98 -26.83 16.82
C GLN A 498 34.20 -27.24 15.99
N VAL A 499 34.72 -26.29 15.21
CA VAL A 499 36.07 -26.38 14.63
C VAL A 499 36.93 -25.40 15.40
#